data_AF-A0AAE3CAL0-F1
#
_entry.id   AF-A0AAE3CAL0-F1
#
_cell.length_a   1.000
_cell.length_b   1.000
_cell.length_c   1.000
_cell.angle_alpha   90.00
_cell.angle_beta   90.00
_cell.angle_gamma   90.00
#
_symmetry.space_group_name_H-M   'P 1'
#
loop_
_entity.id
_entity.type
_entity.pdbx_description
1 polymer ?
#
loop_
_entity_poly.entity_id
_entity_poly.type
_entity_poly.pdbx_seq_one_letter_code
_entity_poly.pdbx_strand_id
1 'polypeptide(L)' 'MKIVQTSLSNEEYEAFRKVLKRRGMNIKEGVREAIRFWLVENADFSDDPFVKLEPVDFKLDVECAEHDKVLY' A
#
# COMPACT_ATOMS: atom_id res chain seq x y z
N MET A 1 7.77 2.19 -17.11
CA MET A 1 8.05 1.01 -16.25
C MET A 1 9.49 1.13 -15.75
N LYS A 2 9.72 1.22 -14.44
CA LYS A 2 11.07 1.32 -13.85
C LYS A 2 11.56 -0.09 -13.52
N ILE A 3 12.74 -0.46 -14.03
CA ILE A 3 13.38 -1.74 -13.73
C ILE A 3 14.44 -1.47 -12.67
N VAL A 4 14.39 -2.25 -11.58
CA VAL A 4 15.37 -2.18 -10.50
C VAL A 4 16.07 -3.53 -10.43
N GLN A 5 17.40 -3.52 -10.40
CA GLN A 5 18.21 -4.70 -10.15
C GLN A 5 18.57 -4.73 -8.67
N THR A 6 18.38 -5.89 -8.04
CA THR A 6 18.69 -6.11 -6.63
C THR A 6 19.51 -7.39 -6.52
N SER A 7 20.58 -7.34 -5.73
CA SER A 7 21.36 -8.52 -5.38
C SER A 7 20.74 -9.22 -4.17
N LEU A 8 20.61 -10.53 -4.24
CA LEU A 8 20.22 -11.41 -3.14
C LEU A 8 21.26 -12.52 -3.04
N SER A 9 21.51 -13.01 -1.83
CA SER A 9 22.25 -14.25 -1.66
C SER A 9 21.45 -15.44 -2.20
N ASN A 10 22.15 -16.53 -2.53
CA ASN A 10 21.50 -17.75 -3.00
C ASN A 10 20.51 -18.32 -1.97
N GLU A 11 20.84 -18.20 -0.68
CA GLU A 11 20.00 -18.68 0.42
C GLU A 11 18.69 -17.89 0.52
N GLU A 12 18.77 -16.55 0.48
CA GLU A 12 17.59 -15.67 0.50
C GLU A 12 16.69 -15.93 -0.71
N TYR A 13 17.29 -16.06 -1.90
CA TYR A 13 16.54 -16.34 -3.12
C TYR A 13 15.79 -17.67 -3.04
N GLU A 14 16.45 -18.75 -2.60
CA GLU A 14 15.81 -20.06 -2.48
C GLU A 14 14.76 -20.12 -1.37
N ALA A 15 15.00 -19.46 -0.23
CA ALA A 15 14.01 -19.32 0.82
C ALA A 15 12.75 -18.62 0.30
N PHE A 16 12.93 -17.48 -0.39
CA PHE A 16 11.84 -16.71 -0.98
C PHE A 16 11.08 -17.53 -2.04
N ARG A 17 11.81 -18.21 -2.93
CA ARG A 17 11.23 -19.06 -3.97
C ARG A 17 10.40 -20.21 -3.40
N LYS A 18 10.83 -20.85 -2.30
CA LYS A 18 10.06 -21.90 -1.62
C LYS A 18 8.74 -21.38 -1.04
N VAL A 19 8.73 -20.16 -0.51
CA VAL A 19 7.49 -19.51 -0.03
C VAL A 19 6.54 -19.25 -1.19
N LEU A 20 7.03 -18.68 -2.29
CA LEU A 20 6.20 -18.37 -3.45
C LEU A 20 5.62 -19.60 -4.13
N LYS A 21 6.39 -20.69 -4.25
CA LYS A 21 5.90 -21.98 -4.77
C LYS A 21 4.70 -22.50 -3.97
N ARG A 22 4.74 -22.39 -2.64
CA ARG A 22 3.63 -22.80 -1.77
C ARG A 22 2.38 -21.93 -1.96
N ARG A 23 2.57 -20.67 -2.34
CA ARG A 23 1.48 -19.71 -2.60
C ARG A 23 1.00 -19.70 -4.06
N GLY A 24 1.62 -20.49 -4.95
CA GLY A 24 1.29 -20.49 -6.38
C GLY A 24 1.63 -19.18 -7.10
N MET A 25 2.54 -18.37 -6.55
CA MET A 25 2.86 -17.04 -7.07
C MET A 25 4.16 -17.04 -7.88
N ASN A 26 4.25 -16.13 -8.86
CA ASN A 26 5.51 -15.89 -9.55
C ASN A 26 6.43 -14.93 -8.75
N ILE A 27 7.72 -14.91 -9.09
CA ILE A 27 8.73 -14.10 -8.38
C ILE A 27 8.40 -12.60 -8.42
N LYS A 28 7.90 -12.10 -9.55
CA LYS A 28 7.62 -10.67 -9.72
C LYS A 28 6.42 -10.23 -8.87
N GLU A 29 5.38 -11.04 -8.82
CA GLU A 29 4.20 -10.83 -7.98
C GLU A 29 4.58 -10.87 -6.51
N GLY A 30 5.33 -11.91 -6.10
CA GLY A 30 5.80 -12.04 -4.74
C GLY A 30 6.63 -10.86 -4.26
N VAL A 31 7.57 -10.38 -5.07
CA VAL A 31 8.40 -9.22 -4.73
C VAL A 31 7.54 -7.96 -4.63
N ARG A 32 6.62 -7.77 -5.58
CA ARG A 32 5.72 -6.62 -5.58
C ARG A 32 4.84 -6.60 -4.33
N GLU A 33 4.30 -7.75 -3.95
CA GLU A 33 3.46 -7.88 -2.76
C GLU A 33 4.25 -7.67 -1.48
N ALA A 34 5.45 -8.24 -1.37
CA ALA A 34 6.34 -8.03 -0.23
C ALA A 34 6.71 -6.55 -0.05
N ILE A 35 7.05 -5.85 -1.13
CA ILE A 35 7.34 -4.41 -1.09
C ILE A 35 6.10 -3.60 -0.68
N ARG A 36 4.91 -3.93 -1.21
CA ARG A 36 3.67 -3.25 -0.82
C ARG A 36 3.35 -3.46 0.66
N PHE A 37 3.48 -4.69 1.14
CA PHE A 37 3.24 -5.02 2.54
C PHE A 37 4.21 -4.25 3.44
N TRP A 38 5.50 -4.28 3.11
CA TRP A 38 6.52 -3.53 3.85
C TRP A 38 6.25 -2.02 3.85
N LEU A 39 5.85 -1.45 2.71
CA LEU A 39 5.47 -0.04 2.61
C LEU A 39 4.30 0.29 3.51
N VAL A 40 3.24 -0.52 3.54
CA VAL A 40 2.08 -0.25 4.41
C VAL A 40 2.47 -0.35 5.89
N GLU A 41 3.30 -1.33 6.25
CA GLU A 41 3.71 -1.57 7.64
C GLU A 41 4.68 -0.50 8.16
N ASN A 42 5.49 0.09 7.28
CA ASN A 42 6.54 1.06 7.64
C ASN A 42 6.24 2.49 7.14
N ALA A 43 5.11 2.71 6.47
CA ALA A 43 4.71 4.03 6.04
C ALA A 43 4.36 4.86 7.28
N ASP A 44 5.20 5.85 7.54
CA ASP A 44 4.89 6.87 8.51
C ASP A 44 4.01 7.94 7.85
N PHE A 45 2.71 7.91 8.14
CA PHE A 45 1.76 8.92 7.71
C PHE A 45 1.71 10.10 8.69
N SER A 46 2.58 10.14 9.70
CA SER A 46 2.63 11.20 10.70
C SER A 46 2.98 12.56 10.13
N ASP A 47 3.30 12.70 8.84
CA ASP A 47 3.48 13.99 8.16
C ASP A 47 2.51 14.22 6.99
N ASP A 48 1.57 13.31 6.75
CA ASP A 48 0.60 13.46 5.67
C ASP A 48 -0.45 14.53 6.03
N PRO A 49 -0.54 15.65 5.28
CA PRO A 49 -1.52 16.71 5.54
C PRO A 49 -2.96 16.20 5.51
N PHE A 50 -3.29 15.23 4.65
CA PHE A 50 -4.63 14.65 4.57
C PHE A 50 -5.00 13.82 5.80
N VAL A 51 -4.00 13.24 6.46
CA VAL A 51 -4.20 12.45 7.70
C VAL A 51 -4.20 13.36 8.93
N LYS A 52 -3.43 14.46 8.92
CA LYS A 52 -3.37 15.44 10.01
C LYS A 52 -4.54 16.42 10.05
N LEU A 53 -5.16 16.68 8.92
CA LEU A 53 -6.26 17.65 8.83
C LEU A 53 -7.44 17.12 9.67
N GLU A 54 -7.60 17.68 10.86
CA GLU A 54 -8.83 17.51 11.61
C GLU A 54 -10.00 18.01 10.76
N PRO A 55 -11.14 17.30 10.75
CA PRO A 55 -12.31 17.75 10.02
C PRO A 55 -12.65 19.16 10.50
N VAL A 56 -12.65 20.10 9.55
CA VAL A 56 -13.11 21.45 9.83
C VAL A 56 -14.59 21.33 10.10
N ASP A 57 -14.97 21.63 11.34
CA ASP A 57 -16.37 21.68 11.74
C ASP A 57 -17.01 22.88 11.05
N PHE A 58 -17.48 22.66 9.82
CA PHE A 58 -18.33 23.60 9.14
C PHE A 58 -19.58 23.66 10.00
N LYS A 59 -19.75 24.73 10.78
CA LYS A 59 -20.90 24.97 11.67
C LYS A 59 -22.26 25.09 10.95
N LEU A 60 -22.35 24.54 9.74
CA LEU A 60 -23.57 24.20 9.04
C LEU A 60 -23.85 22.71 9.27
N ASP A 61 -25.09 22.37 9.59
CA ASP A 61 -25.57 20.99 9.45
C ASP A 61 -25.57 20.66 7.95
N VAL A 62 -24.45 20.16 7.44
CA VAL A 62 -24.35 19.69 6.06
C VAL A 62 -24.74 18.23 6.07
N GLU A 63 -25.98 17.94 5.64
CA GLU A 63 -26.43 16.57 5.42
C GLU A 63 -25.58 15.93 4.31
N CYS A 64 -24.56 15.15 4.69
CA CYS A 64 -23.69 14.41 3.76
C CYS A 64 -24.46 13.57 2.71
N ALA A 65 -25.73 13.25 2.98
CA ALA A 65 -26.61 12.49 2.09
C ALA A 65 -26.87 13.17 0.73
N GLU A 66 -26.70 14.49 0.61
CA GLU A 66 -26.91 15.19 -0.67
C GLU A 66 -25.70 15.17 -1.61
N HIS A 67 -24.49 14.94 -1.08
CA HIS A 67 -23.26 14.92 -1.88
C HIS A 67 -23.23 13.76 -2.88
N ASP A 68 -23.85 12.63 -2.53
CA ASP A 68 -23.97 11.45 -3.40
C ASP A 68 -24.78 11.73 -4.68
N LYS A 69 -25.72 12.70 -4.65
CA LYS A 69 -26.52 13.09 -5.83
C LYS A 69 -25.77 13.99 -6.81
N VAL A 70 -24.67 14.60 -6.37
CA VAL A 70 -23.88 15.55 -7.17
C VAL A 70 -22.65 14.87 -7.76
N LEU A 71 -22.11 13.86 -7.08
CA LEU A 71 -20.91 13.13 -7.50
C LEU A 71 -21.21 11.87 -8.33
N TYR A 72 -22.45 11.38 -8.32
CA TYR A 72 -22.95 10.27 -9.15
C TYR A 72 -24.24 10.66 -9.89
#